data_AF-A0A954LN15-F1
#
_entry.id   AF-A0A954LN15-F1
#
_cell.length_a   1.000
_cell.length_b   1.000
_cell.length_c   1.000
_cell.angle_alpha   90.00
_cell.angle_beta   90.00
_cell.angle_gamma   90.00
#
_symmetry.space_group_name_H-M   'P 1'
#
loop_
_entity.id
_entity.type
_entity.pdbx_description
1 polymer ?
#
loop_
_entity_poly.entity_id
_entity_poly.type
_entity_poly.pdbx_seq_one_letter_code
_entity_poly.pdbx_strand_id
1 'polypeptide(L)'
;RVRRLLPADLQDIPLGIDVARHYHRPSSQLPSGGQNFVLDPTTNDPQVLSDDELFRSLPTSFSIFRIYSKSHENDAHLNEALNRVLGDVTDAKTNM
;
A
#
# COMPACT_ATOMS: atom_id res chain seq x y z
N ARG A 1 -10.03 5.40 -0.49
CA ARG A 1 -10.05 4.95 -1.92
C ARG A 1 -11.25 4.05 -2.17
N VAL A 2 -11.38 2.93 -1.46
CA VAL A 2 -12.53 2.00 -1.56
C VAL A 2 -13.89 2.69 -1.54
N ARG A 3 -14.19 3.56 -0.56
CA ARG A 3 -15.49 4.27 -0.49
C ARG A 3 -15.89 5.03 -1.75
N ARG A 4 -14.93 5.66 -2.45
CA ARG A 4 -15.20 6.43 -3.68
C ARG A 4 -15.50 5.54 -4.89
N LEU A 5 -15.16 4.26 -4.80
CA LEU A 5 -15.39 3.28 -5.86
C LEU A 5 -16.66 2.47 -5.63
N LEU A 6 -17.33 2.67 -4.48
CA LEU A 6 -18.62 2.07 -4.20
C LEU A 6 -19.76 2.82 -4.92
N PRO A 7 -20.86 2.13 -5.25
CA PRO A 7 -22.13 2.75 -5.62
C PRO A 7 -22.54 3.85 -4.64
N ALA A 8 -23.22 4.89 -5.15
CA ALA A 8 -23.50 6.13 -4.40
C ALA A 8 -24.24 5.87 -3.06
N ASP A 9 -25.19 4.94 -3.08
CA ASP A 9 -25.97 4.47 -1.93
C ASP A 9 -25.14 3.71 -0.89
N LEU A 10 -23.98 3.18 -1.28
CA LEU A 10 -23.09 2.41 -0.41
C LEU A 10 -21.88 3.21 0.10
N GLN A 11 -21.71 4.48 -0.32
CA GLN A 11 -20.54 5.27 0.09
C GLN A 11 -20.55 5.63 1.58
N ASP A 12 -21.73 5.73 2.17
CA ASP A 12 -21.94 6.21 3.54
C ASP A 12 -22.32 5.11 4.54
N ILE A 13 -22.36 3.84 4.11
CA ILE A 13 -22.67 2.74 5.02
C ILE A 13 -21.60 2.62 6.12
N PRO A 14 -21.97 2.15 7.33
CA PRO A 14 -21.03 1.91 8.40
C PRO A 14 -20.02 0.82 8.01
N LEU A 15 -18.75 1.19 7.88
CA LEU A 15 -17.64 0.27 7.60
C LEU A 15 -16.49 0.54 8.55
N GLY A 16 -15.95 -0.52 9.14
CA GLY A 16 -14.62 -0.51 9.77
C GLY A 16 -13.56 -0.88 8.74
N ILE A 17 -12.47 -0.14 8.67
CA ILE A 17 -11.34 -0.49 7.79
C ILE A 17 -10.12 -0.67 8.69
N ASP A 18 -9.63 -1.90 8.77
CA ASP A 18 -8.36 -2.23 9.39
C ASP A 18 -7.31 -2.35 8.30
N VAL A 19 -6.24 -1.58 8.44
CA VAL A 19 -5.06 -1.66 7.60
C VAL A 19 -3.97 -2.19 8.50
N ALA A 20 -3.50 -3.40 8.22
CA ALA A 20 -2.30 -3.91 8.88
C ALA A 20 -1.13 -3.06 8.40
N ARG A 21 -0.89 -1.93 9.06
CA ARG A 21 0.30 -1.13 8.86
C ARG A 21 1.43 -1.96 9.43
N HIS A 22 2.16 -2.66 8.56
CA HIS A 22 3.39 -3.32 8.97
C HIS A 22 4.30 -2.23 9.54
N TYR A 23 4.46 -2.21 10.86
CA TYR A 23 5.19 -1.16 11.57
C TYR A 23 6.68 -1.45 11.44
N HIS A 24 7.21 -1.34 10.22
CA HIS A 24 8.64 -1.18 10.07
C HIS A 24 8.98 0.18 10.70
N ARG A 25 10.07 0.26 11.48
CA ARG A 25 10.70 1.54 11.80
C ARG A 25 11.69 1.82 10.68
N PRO A 26 11.28 2.43 9.55
CA PRO A 26 12.22 2.76 8.49
C PRO A 26 13.33 3.62 9.09
N SER A 27 14.58 3.42 8.66
CA SER A 27 15.75 4.22 9.05
C SER A 27 16.17 4.19 10.54
N SER A 28 15.76 3.20 11.33
CA SER A 28 16.46 2.97 12.61
C SER A 28 17.93 2.63 12.34
N GLN A 29 18.87 3.34 12.97
CA GLN A 29 20.30 3.02 12.93
C GLN A 29 20.59 1.72 13.69
N LEU A 30 20.13 0.62 13.11
CA LEU A 30 20.57 -0.72 13.47
C LEU A 30 21.92 -0.97 12.78
N PRO A 31 22.71 -1.96 13.23
CA PRO A 31 24.03 -2.24 12.65
C PRO A 31 24.04 -2.46 11.12
N SER A 32 22.90 -2.84 10.55
CA SER A 32 22.66 -3.04 9.12
C SER A 32 21.69 -2.04 8.49
N GLY A 33 21.23 -1.03 9.23
CA GLY A 33 20.32 0.01 8.75
C GLY A 33 21.03 1.04 7.85
N GLY A 34 20.33 1.57 6.85
CA GLY A 34 20.87 2.61 5.96
C GLY A 34 21.85 2.12 4.89
N GLN A 35 21.92 0.82 4.64
CA GLN A 35 22.77 0.23 3.58
C GLN A 35 22.03 0.04 2.24
N ASN A 36 20.83 0.61 2.10
CA ASN A 36 20.07 0.56 0.86
C ASN A 36 20.54 1.69 -0.07
N PHE A 37 20.94 1.33 -1.29
CA PHE A 37 21.35 2.28 -2.33
C PHE A 37 20.69 1.94 -3.67
N VAL A 38 20.44 2.95 -4.48
CA VAL A 38 20.02 2.83 -5.87
C VAL A 38 21.03 3.53 -6.76
N LEU A 39 21.36 2.93 -7.90
CA LEU A 39 22.23 3.55 -8.89
C LEU A 39 21.39 4.46 -9.79
N ASP A 40 21.72 5.75 -9.89
CA ASP A 40 21.15 6.62 -10.91
C ASP A 40 21.86 6.33 -12.25
N PRO A 41 21.18 5.76 -13.27
CA PRO A 41 21.82 5.41 -14.53
C PRO A 41 22.25 6.65 -15.34
N THR A 42 21.75 7.84 -14.99
CA THR A 42 22.05 9.11 -15.68
C THR A 42 23.39 9.68 -15.24
N THR A 43 23.70 9.57 -13.94
CA THR A 43 24.95 10.10 -13.35
C THR A 43 25.96 9.00 -13.04
N ASN A 44 25.52 7.74 -13.01
CA ASN A 44 26.27 6.56 -12.59
C ASN A 44 26.78 6.65 -11.13
N ASP A 45 26.09 7.44 -10.30
CA ASP A 45 26.42 7.61 -8.89
C ASP A 45 25.42 6.83 -8.00
N PRO A 46 25.91 6.14 -6.95
CA PRO A 46 25.05 5.50 -5.97
C PRO A 46 24.40 6.55 -5.05
N GLN A 47 23.06 6.51 -4.96
CA GLN A 47 22.28 7.35 -4.07
C GLN A 47 21.70 6.51 -2.93
N VAL A 48 21.67 7.07 -1.72
CA VAL A 48 21.02 6.42 -0.58
C VAL A 48 19.53 6.25 -0.90
N LEU A 49 19.04 5.02 -0.82
CA LEU A 49 17.64 4.71 -0.97
C LEU A 49 17.00 4.72 0.42
N SER A 50 16.12 5.67 0.67
CA SER A 50 15.42 5.72 1.95
C SER A 50 14.45 4.53 2.06
N ASP A 51 14.41 3.91 3.23
CA ASP A 51 13.46 2.84 3.51
C ASP A 51 12.01 3.33 3.29
N ASP A 52 11.71 4.59 3.64
CA ASP A 52 10.39 5.19 3.41
C ASP A 52 10.00 5.20 1.92
N GLU A 53 10.93 5.53 1.02
CA GLU A 53 10.68 5.45 -0.43
C GLU A 53 10.50 4.02 -0.92
N LEU A 54 11.29 3.07 -0.39
CA LEU A 54 11.15 1.65 -0.71
C LEU A 54 9.79 1.12 -0.25
N PHE A 55 9.36 1.45 0.97
CA PHE A 55 8.06 1.05 1.54
C PHE A 55 6.88 1.71 0.84
N ARG A 56 6.99 2.99 0.43
CA ARG A 56 5.97 3.64 -0.42
C ARG A 56 5.84 2.98 -1.78
N SER A 57 6.94 2.41 -2.27
CA SER A 57 6.94 1.69 -3.54
C SER A 57 6.50 0.23 -3.39
N LEU A 58 6.37 -0.30 -2.17
CA LEU A 58 5.90 -1.68 -2.01
C LEU A 58 4.50 -1.83 -2.62
N PRO A 59 4.28 -2.88 -3.42
CA PRO A 59 2.97 -3.19 -3.94
C PRO A 59 1.91 -3.22 -2.84
N THR A 60 0.72 -2.71 -3.13
CA THR A 60 -0.42 -2.77 -2.20
C THR A 60 -0.76 -4.21 -1.78
N SER A 61 -0.31 -5.22 -2.54
CA SER A 61 -0.39 -6.65 -2.18
C SER A 61 0.34 -7.02 -0.88
N PHE A 62 1.33 -6.22 -0.44
CA PHE A 62 1.97 -6.38 0.88
C PHE A 62 1.15 -5.78 2.03
N SER A 63 0.14 -4.96 1.73
CA SER A 63 -0.76 -4.38 2.72
C SER A 63 -1.98 -5.28 2.91
N ILE A 64 -2.11 -5.88 4.09
CA ILE A 64 -3.33 -6.62 4.45
C ILE A 64 -4.42 -5.60 4.81
N PHE A 65 -5.49 -5.58 4.03
CA PHE A 65 -6.70 -4.79 4.31
C PHE A 65 -7.82 -5.71 4.78
N ARG A 66 -8.51 -5.31 5.85
CA ARG A 66 -9.77 -5.91 6.26
C ARG A 66 -10.86 -4.85 6.26
N ILE A 67 -11.99 -5.18 5.66
CA ILE A 67 -13.19 -4.35 5.69
C ILE A 67 -14.22 -5.11 6.54
N TYR A 68 -14.70 -4.44 7.58
CA TYR A 68 -15.78 -4.94 8.44
C TYR A 68 -17.06 -4.19 8.09
N SER A 69 -18.08 -4.92 7.69
CA SER A 69 -19.44 -4.42 7.46
C SER A 69 -20.38 -4.94 8.54
N LYS A 70 -21.55 -4.30 8.70
CA LYS A 70 -22.60 -4.78 9.61
C LYS A 70 -23.42 -5.95 9.03
N SER A 71 -23.38 -6.16 7.72
CA SER A 71 -24.05 -7.24 7.00
C SER A 71 -23.22 -7.68 5.79
N HIS A 72 -23.50 -8.89 5.29
CA HIS A 72 -22.86 -9.47 4.09
C HIS A 72 -23.55 -9.10 2.77
N GLU A 73 -24.62 -8.31 2.82
CA GLU A 73 -25.45 -7.98 1.65
C GLU A 73 -24.67 -7.25 0.55
N ASN A 74 -23.61 -6.52 0.93
CA ASN A 74 -22.83 -5.68 0.03
C ASN A 74 -21.43 -6.24 -0.26
N ASP A 75 -21.16 -7.50 0.09
CA ASP A 75 -19.83 -8.11 -0.04
C ASP A 75 -19.31 -8.07 -1.48
N ALA A 76 -20.18 -8.27 -2.46
CA ALA A 76 -19.81 -8.20 -3.88
C ALA A 76 -19.28 -6.80 -4.25
N HIS A 77 -20.01 -5.74 -3.89
CA HIS A 77 -19.61 -4.36 -4.16
C HIS A 77 -18.34 -3.96 -3.40
N LEU A 78 -18.18 -4.43 -2.15
CA LEU A 78 -16.99 -4.18 -1.35
C LEU A 78 -15.75 -4.87 -1.96
N ASN A 79 -15.88 -6.12 -2.40
CA ASN A 79 -14.80 -6.87 -3.05
C ASN A 79 -14.42 -6.26 -4.39
N GLU A 80 -15.39 -5.88 -5.22
CA GLU A 80 -15.14 -5.23 -6.50
C GLU A 80 -14.39 -3.89 -6.31
N ALA A 81 -14.86 -3.06 -5.39
CA ALA A 81 -14.21 -1.80 -5.07
C ALA A 81 -12.79 -2.01 -4.54
N LEU A 82 -12.55 -3.03 -3.72
CA LEU A 82 -11.22 -3.39 -3.22
C LEU A 82 -10.29 -3.83 -4.35
N ASN A 83 -10.75 -4.73 -5.23
CA ASN A 83 -9.98 -5.21 -6.38
C ASN A 83 -9.55 -4.07 -7.30
N ARG A 84 -10.42 -3.09 -7.53
CA ARG A 84 -10.09 -1.88 -8.30
C ARG A 84 -9.01 -1.03 -7.64
N VAL A 85 -9.00 -0.94 -6.30
CA VAL A 85 -7.90 -0.25 -5.58
C VAL A 85 -6.57 -1.00 -5.73
N LEU A 86 -6.61 -2.33 -5.72
CA LEU A 86 -5.40 -3.16 -5.86
C LEU A 86 -4.82 -3.12 -7.28
N GLY A 87 -5.67 -3.04 -8.31
CA GLY A 87 -5.23 -2.96 -9.71
C GLY A 87 -4.71 -1.60 -10.17
N ASP A 88 -4.96 -0.52 -9.41
CA ASP A 88 -4.55 0.86 -9.73
C ASP A 88 -3.16 1.23 -9.16
N VAL A 89 -2.34 0.22 -8.86
CA VAL A 89 -1.05 0.40 -8.19
C VAL A 89 0.05 0.27 -9.22
N THR A 90 0.83 1.34 -9.41
CA THR A 90 1.99 1.37 -10.29
C THR A 90 3.16 0.55 -9.73
N ASP A 91 3.96 -0.03 -10.63
CA ASP A 91 5.16 -0.79 -10.27
C ASP A 91 6.11 -0.03 -9.34
N ALA A 92 6.76 -0.78 -8.47
CA ALA A 92 7.74 -0.28 -7.52
C ALA A 92 8.97 0.29 -8.24
N LYS A 93 9.68 1.23 -7.61
CA LYS A 93 10.97 1.78 -8.12
C LYS A 93 12.04 0.69 -8.26
N THR A 94 11.85 -0.47 -7.63
CA THR A 94 12.73 -1.64 -7.72
C THR A 94 11.88 -2.87 -8.07
N ASN A 95 12.44 -3.82 -8.82
CA ASN A 95 11.77 -5.08 -9.17
C ASN A 95 11.73 -6.09 -8.00
N MET A 96 11.35 -5.66 -6.80
CA MET A 96 11.15 -6.57 -5.64
C MET A 96 9.78 -7.24 -5.69
#